data_AF-A0A2V1CXV8-F1
#
_entry.id   AF-A0A2V1CXV8-F1
#
_cell.length_a   1.000
_cell.length_b   1.000
_cell.length_c   1.000
_cell.angle_alpha   90.00
_cell.angle_beta   90.00
_cell.angle_gamma   90.00
#
_symmetry.space_group_name_H-M   'P 1'
#
loop_
_entity.id
_entity.type
_entity.pdbx_description
1 polymer ?
#
loop_
_entity_poly.entity_id
_entity_poly.type
_entity_poly.pdbx_seq_one_letter_code
_entity_poly.pdbx_strand_id
1 'polypeptide(L)'
;MEIFSIFFGIFLGLLVPTSTKATQQTWSICRRTRSIMNVYVCMVWLEIVVNLVFAVTTYLYLNGLIKSSFAYYFGAVTLWALQTQILPQIIINRISLIMVDRRKARLLKWVFFILIGAVNISVYVIWISAHMGKSKTWVTVNLIWERIEKAFFLIIDLGLNLYFLYLVRFRLIANGLTKYMRLYHYNVAIVFVSTSMDILLLGLLSLPNPYDYVQFAPVAYIIKLHIELNMAVLISKVVRSSSDRSGDWYSHEHNVSN
;
A
#
# COMPACT_ATOMS: atom_id res chain seq x y z
N MET A 1 9.58 -9.42 27.56
CA MET A 1 8.49 -9.31 26.58
C MET A 1 9.11 -9.39 25.21
N GLU A 2 8.66 -10.33 24.39
CA GLU A 2 9.24 -10.51 23.05
C GLU A 2 8.69 -9.44 22.11
N ILE A 3 9.59 -8.79 21.37
CA ILE A 3 9.30 -7.61 20.53
C ILE A 3 8.16 -7.88 19.53
N PHE A 4 8.06 -9.11 19.02
CA PHE A 4 7.01 -9.51 18.09
C PHE A 4 5.59 -9.47 18.69
N SER A 5 5.44 -9.71 20.00
CA SER A 5 4.14 -9.61 20.67
C SER A 5 3.64 -8.17 20.74
N ILE A 6 4.56 -7.21 20.90
CA ILE A 6 4.24 -5.78 20.86
C ILE A 6 3.77 -5.38 19.46
N PHE A 7 4.47 -5.83 18.41
CA PHE A 7 4.06 -5.57 17.03
C PHE A 7 2.70 -6.17 16.70
N PHE A 8 2.41 -7.39 17.17
CA PHE A 8 1.09 -7.99 17.00
C PHE A 8 -0.01 -7.20 17.73
N GLY A 9 0.25 -6.73 18.95
CA GLY A 9 -0.68 -5.86 19.69
C GLY A 9 -0.97 -4.54 18.96
N ILE A 10 0.07 -3.88 18.43
CA ILE A 10 -0.06 -2.65 17.63
C ILE A 10 -0.88 -2.94 16.36
N PHE A 11 -0.59 -4.06 15.68
CA PHE A 11 -1.34 -4.48 14.49
C PHE A 11 -2.84 -4.63 14.78
N LEU A 12 -3.22 -5.35 15.84
CA LEU A 12 -4.61 -5.52 16.23
C LEU A 12 -5.29 -4.19 16.58
N GLY A 13 -4.58 -3.31 17.29
CA GLY A 13 -5.07 -1.96 17.62
C GLY A 13 -5.36 -1.10 16.38
N LEU A 14 -4.58 -1.27 15.30
CA LEU A 14 -4.75 -0.55 14.03
C LEU A 14 -5.72 -1.24 13.06
N LEU A 15 -5.92 -2.54 13.19
CA LEU A 15 -6.82 -3.32 12.33
C LEU A 15 -8.27 -2.85 12.47
N VAL A 16 -8.74 -2.63 13.70
CA VAL A 16 -10.12 -2.21 14.00
C VAL A 16 -10.49 -0.85 13.37
N PRO A 17 -9.72 0.24 13.60
CA PRO A 17 -10.04 1.53 12.98
C PRO A 17 -9.91 1.49 11.45
N THR A 18 -8.96 0.72 10.92
CA THR A 18 -8.78 0.56 9.46
C THR A 18 -9.96 -0.17 8.82
N SER A 19 -10.41 -1.27 9.43
CA SER A 19 -11.57 -2.03 8.96
C SER A 19 -12.87 -1.22 9.04
N THR A 20 -13.02 -0.42 10.08
CA THR A 20 -14.17 0.50 10.22
C THR A 20 -14.19 1.53 9.09
N LYS A 21 -13.04 2.15 8.79
CA LYS A 21 -12.90 3.09 7.66
C LYS A 21 -13.16 2.42 6.31
N ALA A 22 -12.62 1.24 6.09
CA ALA A 22 -12.85 0.45 4.87
C ALA A 22 -14.35 0.14 4.69
N THR A 23 -15.04 -0.20 5.77
CA THR A 23 -16.49 -0.46 5.77
C THR A 23 -17.28 0.81 5.44
N GLN A 24 -16.96 1.94 6.06
CA GLN A 24 -17.60 3.23 5.77
C GLN A 24 -17.41 3.64 4.30
N GLN A 25 -16.21 3.46 3.75
CA GLN A 25 -15.91 3.76 2.36
C GLN A 25 -16.63 2.81 1.40
N THR A 26 -16.64 1.51 1.71
CA THR A 26 -17.39 0.48 0.96
C THR A 26 -18.86 0.82 0.91
N TRP A 27 -19.45 1.19 2.04
CA TRP A 27 -20.87 1.55 2.12
C TRP A 27 -21.21 2.81 1.32
N SER A 28 -20.37 3.85 1.41
CA SER A 28 -20.53 5.09 0.62
C SER A 28 -20.47 4.85 -0.89
N ILE A 29 -19.55 3.99 -1.34
CA ILE A 29 -19.42 3.61 -2.75
C ILE A 29 -20.60 2.75 -3.20
N CYS A 30 -20.99 1.75 -2.41
CA CYS A 30 -22.12 0.87 -2.70
C CYS A 30 -23.42 1.66 -2.85
N ARG A 31 -23.66 2.64 -1.95
CA ARG A 31 -24.84 3.51 -2.01
C ARG A 31 -24.88 4.42 -3.25
N ARG A 32 -23.73 4.83 -3.78
CA ARG A 32 -23.64 5.69 -4.98
C ARG A 32 -23.65 4.93 -6.30
N THR A 33 -22.98 3.79 -6.37
CA THR A 33 -22.72 3.09 -7.64
C THR A 33 -23.61 1.86 -7.82
N ARG A 34 -24.34 1.40 -6.79
CA ARG A 34 -25.15 0.16 -6.79
C ARG A 34 -24.39 -1.12 -7.18
N SER A 35 -23.07 -1.06 -7.32
CA SER A 35 -22.21 -2.20 -7.60
C SER A 35 -21.27 -2.43 -6.43
N ILE A 36 -21.39 -3.62 -5.84
CA ILE A 36 -20.60 -4.09 -4.68
C ILE A 36 -19.20 -4.54 -5.15
N MET A 37 -19.01 -4.78 -6.46
CA MET A 37 -17.78 -5.30 -7.05
C MET A 37 -16.90 -4.21 -7.69
N ASN A 38 -16.69 -3.10 -6.99
CA ASN A 38 -15.65 -2.16 -7.43
C ASN A 38 -14.28 -2.80 -7.13
N VAL A 39 -13.45 -3.00 -8.16
CA VAL A 39 -12.13 -3.66 -8.06
C VAL A 39 -11.27 -3.06 -6.95
N TYR A 40 -11.34 -1.75 -6.74
CA TYR A 40 -10.63 -1.08 -5.64
C TYR A 40 -11.09 -1.53 -4.26
N VAL A 41 -12.41 -1.67 -4.05
CA VAL A 41 -12.97 -2.13 -2.76
C VAL A 41 -12.54 -3.57 -2.49
N CYS A 42 -12.54 -4.42 -3.53
CA CYS A 42 -12.04 -5.79 -3.43
C CYS A 42 -10.56 -5.81 -3.04
N MET A 43 -9.71 -4.99 -3.69
CA MET A 43 -8.29 -4.87 -3.34
C MET A 43 -8.07 -4.45 -1.89
N VAL A 44 -8.83 -3.47 -1.38
CA VAL A 44 -8.74 -3.01 0.01
C VAL A 44 -9.11 -4.13 0.99
N TRP A 45 -10.23 -4.82 0.78
CA TRP A 45 -10.64 -5.92 1.68
C TRP A 45 -9.68 -7.11 1.61
N LEU A 46 -9.21 -7.45 0.41
CA LEU A 46 -8.21 -8.50 0.22
C LEU A 46 -6.92 -8.15 0.98
N GLU A 47 -6.45 -6.91 0.91
CA GLU A 47 -5.28 -6.45 1.67
C GLU A 47 -5.48 -6.60 3.18
N ILE A 48 -6.65 -6.21 3.72
CA ILE A 48 -6.95 -6.37 5.15
C ILE A 48 -6.91 -7.84 5.57
N VAL A 49 -7.53 -8.72 4.78
CA VAL A 49 -7.60 -10.16 5.07
C VAL A 49 -6.22 -10.79 4.98
N VAL A 50 -5.49 -10.56 3.88
CA VAL A 50 -4.13 -11.09 3.70
C VAL A 50 -3.23 -10.62 4.84
N ASN A 51 -3.31 -9.34 5.22
CA ASN A 51 -2.49 -8.79 6.28
C ASN A 51 -2.84 -9.37 7.66
N LEU A 52 -4.12 -9.60 7.95
CA LEU A 52 -4.56 -10.31 9.17
C LEU A 52 -4.06 -11.75 9.22
N VAL A 53 -4.24 -12.49 8.12
CA VAL A 53 -3.77 -13.88 8.05
C VAL A 53 -2.26 -13.92 8.25
N PHE A 54 -1.50 -13.06 7.57
CA PHE A 54 -0.04 -13.00 7.69
C PHE A 54 0.42 -12.63 9.11
N ALA A 55 -0.24 -11.67 9.77
CA ALA A 55 0.07 -11.29 11.15
C ALA A 55 -0.18 -12.42 12.15
N VAL A 56 -1.28 -13.15 12.00
CA VAL A 56 -1.67 -14.27 12.87
C VAL A 56 -0.75 -15.47 12.64
N THR A 57 -0.49 -15.85 11.38
CA THR A 57 0.38 -17.00 11.07
C THR A 57 1.81 -16.77 11.54
N THR A 58 2.33 -15.55 11.35
CA THR A 58 3.68 -15.19 11.80
C THR A 58 3.77 -15.18 13.33
N TYR A 59 2.74 -14.65 14.02
CA TYR A 59 2.68 -14.67 15.48
C TYR A 59 2.65 -16.11 16.03
N LEU A 60 1.82 -16.99 15.45
CA LEU A 60 1.74 -18.40 15.87
C LEU A 60 3.04 -19.17 15.60
N TYR A 61 3.74 -18.84 14.51
CA TYR A 61 5.06 -19.40 14.22
C TYR A 61 6.13 -18.95 15.20
N LEU A 62 6.17 -17.66 15.53
CA LEU A 62 7.14 -17.10 16.49
C LEU A 62 6.92 -17.63 17.92
N ASN A 63 5.68 -17.96 18.29
CA ASN A 63 5.38 -18.66 19.55
C ASN A 63 5.72 -20.17 19.52
N GLY A 64 6.25 -20.69 18.41
CA GLY A 64 6.61 -22.10 18.26
C GLY A 64 5.44 -23.08 18.12
N LEU A 65 4.21 -22.58 17.96
CA LEU A 65 3.01 -23.43 17.77
C LEU A 65 2.96 -24.04 16.37
N ILE A 66 3.47 -23.34 15.37
CA ILE A 66 3.57 -23.82 14.00
C ILE A 66 5.00 -24.31 13.75
N LYS A 67 5.14 -25.57 13.34
CA LYS A 67 6.45 -26.15 12.97
C LYS A 67 6.93 -25.58 11.63
N SER A 68 8.23 -25.31 11.54
CA SER A 68 8.90 -24.97 10.29
C SER A 68 8.66 -26.05 9.25
N SER A 69 7.95 -25.71 8.17
CA SER A 69 7.62 -26.61 7.08
C SER A 69 7.69 -25.85 5.76
N PHE A 70 7.95 -26.57 4.66
CA PHE A 70 7.94 -25.97 3.32
C PHE A 70 6.59 -25.30 3.01
N ALA A 71 5.48 -25.93 3.40
CA ALA A 71 4.13 -25.39 3.20
C ALA A 71 3.94 -24.05 3.92
N TYR A 72 4.47 -23.92 5.14
CA TYR A 72 4.43 -22.67 5.89
C TYR A 72 5.24 -21.58 5.21
N TYR A 73 6.49 -21.87 4.81
CA TYR A 73 7.35 -20.90 4.11
C TYR A 73 6.76 -20.46 2.78
N PHE A 74 6.22 -21.40 2.00
CA PHE A 74 5.52 -21.10 0.76
C PHE A 74 4.32 -20.19 1.02
N GLY A 75 3.45 -20.55 1.97
CA GLY A 75 2.28 -19.76 2.32
C GLY A 75 2.62 -18.35 2.85
N ALA A 76 3.67 -18.23 3.66
CA ALA A 76 4.15 -16.95 4.17
C ALA A 76 4.63 -16.04 3.02
N VAL A 77 5.44 -16.57 2.09
CA VAL A 77 5.88 -15.83 0.91
C VAL A 77 4.70 -15.50 0.00
N THR A 78 3.70 -16.38 -0.13
CA THR A 78 2.48 -16.09 -0.90
C THR A 78 1.70 -14.92 -0.31
N LEU A 79 1.45 -14.93 0.99
CA LEU A 79 0.76 -13.84 1.67
C LEU A 79 1.54 -12.53 1.52
N TRP A 80 2.85 -12.56 1.75
CA TRP A 80 3.72 -11.40 1.57
C TRP A 80 3.71 -10.88 0.13
N ALA A 81 3.82 -11.77 -0.87
CA ALA A 81 3.78 -11.40 -2.28
C ALA A 81 2.42 -10.80 -2.69
N LEU A 82 1.32 -11.25 -2.08
CA LEU A 82 0.01 -10.63 -2.26
C LEU A 82 0.01 -9.20 -1.69
N GLN A 83 0.57 -8.98 -0.49
CA GLN A 83 0.65 -7.64 0.11
C GLN A 83 1.49 -6.67 -0.74
N THR A 84 2.67 -7.10 -1.17
CA THR A 84 3.56 -6.27 -2.01
C THR A 84 2.96 -6.00 -3.38
N GLN A 85 2.11 -6.87 -3.90
CA GLN A 85 1.42 -6.66 -5.17
C GLN A 85 0.20 -5.74 -5.02
N ILE A 86 -0.62 -5.95 -3.99
CA ILE A 86 -1.92 -5.27 -3.85
C ILE A 86 -1.72 -3.83 -3.39
N LEU A 87 -0.93 -3.59 -2.33
CA LEU A 87 -0.82 -2.26 -1.72
C LEU A 87 -0.35 -1.17 -2.72
N PRO A 88 0.75 -1.36 -3.50
CA PRO A 88 1.16 -0.37 -4.50
C PRO A 88 0.12 -0.18 -5.61
N GLN A 89 -0.65 -1.22 -5.96
CA GLN A 89 -1.73 -1.10 -6.94
C GLN A 89 -2.90 -0.26 -6.42
N ILE A 90 -3.19 -0.30 -5.12
CA ILE A 90 -4.16 0.60 -4.49
C ILE A 90 -3.67 2.06 -4.61
N ILE A 91 -2.39 2.33 -4.30
CA ILE A 91 -1.77 3.66 -4.43
C ILE A 91 -1.76 4.14 -5.89
N ILE A 92 -1.44 3.27 -6.85
CA ILE A 92 -1.46 3.62 -8.28
C ILE A 92 -2.89 3.86 -8.75
N ASN A 93 -3.86 3.07 -8.27
CA ASN A 93 -5.27 3.27 -8.59
C ASN A 93 -5.75 4.64 -8.10
N ARG A 94 -5.31 5.06 -6.90
CA ARG A 94 -5.52 6.41 -6.36
C ARG A 94 -4.96 7.49 -7.29
N ILE A 95 -3.70 7.37 -7.69
CA ILE A 95 -3.04 8.29 -8.61
C ILE A 95 -3.79 8.35 -9.94
N SER A 96 -4.20 7.21 -10.49
CA SER A 96 -4.94 7.07 -11.75
C SER A 96 -6.30 7.78 -11.74
N LEU A 97 -6.95 7.95 -10.59
CA LEU A 97 -8.19 8.73 -10.48
C LEU A 97 -7.95 10.23 -10.62
N ILE A 98 -6.75 10.70 -10.27
CA ILE A 98 -6.33 12.10 -10.34
C ILE A 98 -5.56 12.36 -11.65
N MET A 99 -5.16 11.37 -12.42
CA MET A 99 -4.53 11.59 -13.72
C MET A 99 -5.57 11.97 -14.77
N VAL A 100 -5.26 12.96 -15.62
CA VAL A 100 -6.11 13.35 -16.76
C VAL A 100 -6.03 12.26 -17.85
N ASP A 101 -4.81 11.81 -18.16
CA ASP A 101 -4.57 10.82 -19.22
C ASP A 101 -4.76 9.38 -18.70
N ARG A 102 -5.87 8.77 -19.13
CA ARG A 102 -6.22 7.38 -18.79
C ARG A 102 -5.28 6.35 -19.41
N ARG A 103 -4.62 6.63 -20.54
CA ARG A 103 -3.69 5.69 -21.19
C ARG A 103 -2.42 5.56 -20.37
N LYS A 104 -1.82 6.71 -19.99
CA LYS A 104 -0.65 6.75 -19.11
C LYS A 104 -0.95 6.11 -17.76
N ALA A 105 -2.15 6.33 -17.21
CA ALA A 105 -2.56 5.72 -15.95
C ALA A 105 -2.68 4.19 -16.03
N ARG A 106 -3.19 3.63 -17.14
CA ARG A 106 -3.22 2.18 -17.36
C ARG A 106 -1.82 1.60 -17.57
N LEU A 107 -0.96 2.30 -18.32
CA LEU A 107 0.43 1.89 -18.49
C LEU A 107 1.16 1.83 -17.14
N LEU A 108 0.97 2.84 -16.29
CA LEU A 108 1.56 2.89 -14.95
C LEU A 108 1.15 1.67 -14.11
N LYS A 109 -0.14 1.28 -14.14
CA LYS A 109 -0.63 0.08 -13.44
C LYS A 109 0.08 -1.19 -13.92
N TRP A 110 0.12 -1.41 -15.24
CA TRP A 110 0.74 -2.61 -15.82
C TRP A 110 2.25 -2.67 -15.61
N VAL A 111 2.96 -1.55 -15.76
CA VAL A 111 4.41 -1.49 -15.55
C VAL A 111 4.76 -1.89 -14.13
N PHE A 112 4.11 -1.28 -13.12
CA PHE A 112 4.37 -1.63 -11.73
C PHE A 112 3.88 -3.03 -11.38
N PHE A 113 2.79 -3.51 -12.00
CA PHE A 113 2.31 -4.87 -11.77
C PHE A 113 3.34 -5.91 -12.22
N ILE A 114 3.90 -5.76 -13.42
CA ILE A 114 4.92 -6.66 -13.97
C ILE A 114 6.22 -6.53 -13.19
N LEU A 115 6.64 -5.29 -12.91
CA LEU A 115 7.89 -5.00 -12.24
C LEU A 115 7.93 -5.57 -10.81
N ILE A 116 6.87 -5.34 -10.02
CA ILE A 116 6.77 -5.92 -8.67
C ILE A 116 6.62 -7.44 -8.74
N GLY A 117 5.84 -7.95 -9.70
CA GLY A 117 5.68 -9.39 -9.92
C GLY A 117 7.01 -10.11 -10.17
N ALA A 118 7.92 -9.51 -10.94
CA ALA A 118 9.25 -10.07 -11.18
C ALA A 118 10.09 -10.17 -9.89
N VAL A 119 10.04 -9.13 -9.04
CA VAL A 119 10.71 -9.16 -7.73
C VAL A 119 10.08 -10.22 -6.83
N ASN A 120 8.75 -10.32 -6.78
CA ASN A 120 8.06 -11.34 -6.00
C ASN A 120 8.48 -12.75 -6.40
N ILE A 121 8.56 -13.05 -7.71
CA ILE A 121 9.03 -14.35 -8.22
C ILE A 121 10.46 -14.64 -7.76
N SER A 122 11.35 -13.64 -7.75
CA SER A 122 12.73 -13.83 -7.27
C SER A 122 12.78 -14.18 -5.77
N VAL A 123 11.93 -13.55 -4.95
CA VAL A 123 11.86 -13.81 -3.50
C VAL A 123 11.36 -15.22 -3.22
N TYR A 124 10.38 -15.73 -3.99
CA TYR A 124 9.94 -17.13 -3.90
C TYR A 124 11.09 -18.12 -4.00
N VAL A 125 12.02 -17.91 -4.94
CA VAL A 125 13.14 -18.83 -5.16
C VAL A 125 14.21 -18.67 -4.07
N ILE A 126 14.60 -17.43 -3.77
CA ILE A 126 15.74 -17.14 -2.89
C ILE A 126 15.39 -17.38 -1.42
N TRP A 127 14.24 -16.87 -0.97
CA TRP A 127 13.86 -16.88 0.44
C TRP A 127 13.52 -18.28 0.95
N ILE A 128 12.74 -19.04 0.16
CA ILE A 128 12.39 -20.43 0.49
C ILE A 128 13.65 -21.30 0.51
N SER A 129 14.56 -21.12 -0.45
CA SER A 129 15.82 -21.87 -0.51
C SER A 129 16.72 -21.59 0.69
N ALA A 130 16.76 -20.33 1.15
CA ALA A 130 17.54 -19.94 2.33
C ALA A 130 16.99 -20.54 3.63
N HIS A 131 15.66 -20.56 3.80
CA HIS A 131 15.01 -21.08 5.02
C HIS A 131 14.91 -22.61 5.08
N MET A 132 15.02 -23.29 3.94
CA MET A 132 15.07 -24.76 3.85
C MET A 132 16.46 -25.35 4.19
N GLY A 133 17.43 -24.53 4.62
CA GLY A 133 18.63 -24.99 5.33
C GLY A 133 19.69 -25.71 4.51
N LYS A 134 19.69 -25.60 3.17
CA LYS A 134 20.59 -26.42 2.32
C LYS A 134 22.02 -25.91 2.16
N SER A 135 22.34 -24.64 2.45
CA SER A 135 23.73 -24.13 2.46
C SER A 135 23.87 -22.74 3.08
N LYS A 136 24.99 -22.47 3.77
CA LYS A 136 25.36 -21.13 4.29
C LYS A 136 25.41 -20.07 3.18
N THR A 137 25.74 -20.47 1.94
CA THR A 137 25.77 -19.56 0.79
C THR A 137 24.39 -18.98 0.48
N TRP A 138 23.33 -19.79 0.57
CA TRP A 138 21.96 -19.33 0.32
C TRP A 138 21.48 -18.34 1.37
N VAL A 139 21.92 -18.49 2.62
CA VAL A 139 21.62 -17.55 3.71
C VAL A 139 22.28 -16.19 3.46
N THR A 140 23.56 -16.17 3.09
CA THR A 140 24.26 -14.91 2.78
C THR A 140 23.66 -14.20 1.56
N VAL A 141 23.34 -14.96 0.51
CA VAL A 141 22.68 -14.42 -0.69
C VAL A 141 21.32 -13.82 -0.34
N ASN A 142 20.53 -14.50 0.49
CA ASN A 142 19.24 -14.00 0.94
C ASN A 142 19.34 -12.68 1.70
N LEU A 143 20.30 -12.55 2.62
CA LEU A 143 20.49 -11.31 3.38
C LEU A 143 20.82 -10.11 2.49
N ILE A 144 21.63 -10.31 1.45
CA ILE A 144 21.94 -9.25 0.48
C ILE A 144 20.71 -8.95 -0.37
N TRP A 145 20.03 -10.00 -0.85
CA TRP A 145 18.86 -9.88 -1.70
C TRP A 145 17.70 -9.17 -1.00
N GLU A 146 17.38 -9.52 0.23
CA GLU A 146 16.34 -8.86 1.05
C GLU A 146 16.60 -7.37 1.20
N ARG A 147 17.85 -6.94 1.36
CA ARG A 147 18.19 -5.51 1.44
C ARG A 147 17.94 -4.79 0.12
N ILE A 148 18.33 -5.41 -1.01
CA ILE A 148 18.12 -4.85 -2.35
C ILE A 148 16.61 -4.75 -2.65
N GLU A 149 15.87 -5.82 -2.36
CA GLU A 149 14.43 -5.92 -2.58
C GLU A 149 13.66 -4.89 -1.73
N LYS A 150 13.97 -4.75 -0.43
CA LYS A 150 13.34 -3.71 0.40
C LYS A 150 13.74 -2.29 -0.02
N ALA A 151 14.99 -2.05 -0.42
CA ALA A 151 15.41 -0.74 -0.94
C ALA A 151 14.67 -0.40 -2.25
N PHE A 152 14.44 -1.41 -3.10
CA PHE A 152 13.65 -1.27 -4.31
C PHE A 152 12.20 -0.88 -4.01
N PHE A 153 11.54 -1.56 -3.06
CA PHE A 153 10.19 -1.19 -2.63
C PHE A 153 10.11 0.20 -1.99
N LEU A 154 11.12 0.60 -1.21
CA LEU A 154 11.24 1.95 -0.65
C LEU A 154 11.28 3.02 -1.75
N ILE A 155 12.06 2.81 -2.82
CA ILE A 155 12.14 3.73 -3.95
C ILE A 155 10.79 3.83 -4.67
N ILE A 156 10.12 2.70 -4.89
CA ILE A 156 8.79 2.66 -5.50
C ILE A 156 7.77 3.41 -4.66
N ASP A 157 7.71 3.14 -3.35
CA ASP A 157 6.74 3.76 -2.44
C ASP A 157 6.95 5.28 -2.40
N LEU A 158 8.21 5.71 -2.22
CA LEU A 158 8.57 7.12 -2.22
C LEU A 158 8.24 7.79 -3.57
N GLY A 159 8.58 7.16 -4.69
CA GLY A 159 8.32 7.69 -6.03
C GLY A 159 6.83 7.87 -6.31
N LEU A 160 6.00 6.88 -5.97
CA LEU A 160 4.55 6.94 -6.14
C LEU A 160 3.92 8.02 -5.23
N ASN A 161 4.36 8.10 -3.97
CA ASN A 161 3.85 9.09 -3.04
C ASN A 161 4.28 10.52 -3.39
N LEU A 162 5.51 10.75 -3.85
CA LEU A 162 5.95 12.03 -4.39
C LEU A 162 5.18 12.43 -5.65
N TYR A 163 4.97 11.48 -6.57
CA TYR A 163 4.19 11.73 -7.78
C TYR A 163 2.73 12.09 -7.47
N PHE A 164 2.12 11.44 -6.49
CA PHE A 164 0.80 11.82 -5.97
C PHE A 164 0.77 13.26 -5.45
N LEU A 165 1.72 13.63 -4.58
CA LEU A 165 1.79 14.99 -4.01
C LEU A 165 1.97 16.04 -5.10
N TYR A 166 2.83 15.78 -6.09
CA TYR A 166 3.02 16.65 -7.25
C TYR A 166 1.71 16.89 -7.99
N LEU A 167 0.98 15.81 -8.31
CA LEU A 167 -0.26 15.89 -9.07
C LEU A 167 -1.38 16.60 -8.28
N VAL A 168 -1.47 16.36 -6.98
CA VAL A 168 -2.41 17.07 -6.09
C VAL A 168 -2.08 18.56 -6.03
N ARG A 169 -0.81 18.93 -5.81
CA ARG A 169 -0.38 20.33 -5.76
C ARG A 169 -0.69 21.05 -7.07
N PHE A 170 -0.37 20.42 -8.20
CA PHE A 170 -0.65 20.95 -9.53
C PHE A 170 -2.15 21.24 -9.71
N ARG A 171 -3.02 20.29 -9.36
CA ARG A 171 -4.48 20.48 -9.47
C ARG A 171 -5.06 21.51 -8.49
N LEU A 172 -4.55 21.57 -7.26
CA LEU A 172 -4.99 22.56 -6.28
C LEU A 172 -4.69 23.99 -6.75
N ILE A 173 -3.51 24.20 -7.33
CA ILE A 173 -3.11 25.51 -7.89
C ILE A 173 -3.94 25.83 -9.15
N ALA A 174 -4.06 24.88 -10.08
CA ALA A 174 -4.81 25.07 -11.32
C ALA A 174 -6.30 25.40 -11.07
N ASN A 175 -6.89 24.87 -10.00
CA ASN A 175 -8.28 25.13 -9.65
C ASN A 175 -8.47 26.34 -8.71
N GLY A 176 -7.41 27.06 -8.31
CA GLY A 176 -7.50 28.23 -7.41
C GLY A 176 -7.86 27.87 -5.95
N LEU A 177 -7.70 26.61 -5.55
CA LEU A 177 -8.16 26.04 -4.29
C LEU A 177 -7.17 26.28 -3.13
N THR A 178 -6.67 27.51 -2.96
CA THR A 178 -5.67 27.87 -1.93
C THR A 178 -6.15 27.57 -0.51
N LYS A 179 -7.47 27.60 -0.27
CA LYS A 179 -8.12 27.18 0.98
C LYS A 179 -7.78 25.75 1.42
N TYR A 180 -7.42 24.88 0.48
CA TYR A 180 -7.12 23.47 0.73
C TYR A 180 -5.63 23.17 0.96
N MET A 181 -4.77 24.19 0.99
CA MET A 181 -3.36 24.01 1.29
C MET A 181 -3.11 23.40 2.67
N ARG A 182 -3.94 23.69 3.68
CA ARG A 182 -3.86 23.00 4.99
C ARG A 182 -4.03 21.48 4.86
N LEU A 183 -4.93 21.04 3.98
CA LEU A 183 -5.16 19.63 3.73
C LEU A 183 -4.00 19.00 2.94
N TYR A 184 -3.38 19.75 2.01
CA TYR A 184 -2.17 19.33 1.32
C TYR A 184 -1.00 19.10 2.29
N HIS A 185 -0.70 20.03 3.20
CA HIS A 185 0.39 19.86 4.18
C HIS A 185 0.17 18.66 5.10
N TYR A 186 -1.08 18.41 5.50
CA TYR A 186 -1.43 17.20 6.25
C TYR A 186 -1.14 15.92 5.45
N ASN A 187 -1.46 15.90 4.15
CA ASN A 187 -1.15 14.75 3.28
C ASN A 187 0.36 14.57 3.07
N VAL A 188 1.12 15.66 2.98
CA VAL A 188 2.59 15.61 2.95
C VAL A 188 3.11 14.95 4.24
N ALA A 189 2.63 15.37 5.42
CA ALA A 189 3.03 14.77 6.69
C ALA A 189 2.69 13.27 6.76
N ILE A 190 1.51 12.87 6.30
CA ILE A 190 1.12 11.46 6.25
C ILE A 190 2.00 10.65 5.29
N VAL A 191 2.37 11.21 4.13
CA VAL A 191 3.31 10.56 3.20
C VAL A 191 4.66 10.32 3.87
N PHE A 192 5.17 11.29 4.64
CA PHE A 192 6.39 11.07 5.42
C PHE A 192 6.25 9.90 6.40
N VAL A 193 5.12 9.80 7.11
CA VAL A 193 4.84 8.66 8.00
C VAL A 193 4.82 7.34 7.21
N SER A 194 4.20 7.31 6.03
CA SER A 194 4.19 6.13 5.14
C SER A 194 5.60 5.69 4.76
N THR A 195 6.43 6.62 4.28
CA THR A 195 7.82 6.34 3.90
C THR A 195 8.66 5.91 5.10
N SER A 196 8.44 6.50 6.27
CA SER A 196 9.15 6.10 7.50
C SER A 196 8.90 4.64 7.86
N MET A 197 7.71 4.09 7.57
CA MET A 197 7.44 2.66 7.81
C MET A 197 8.33 1.74 6.97
N ASP A 198 8.63 2.11 5.72
CA ASP A 198 9.57 1.36 4.88
C ASP A 198 11.02 1.47 5.36
N ILE A 199 11.42 2.66 5.81
CA ILE A 199 12.75 2.87 6.39
C ILE A 199 12.89 2.02 7.66
N LEU A 200 11.85 1.93 8.49
CA LEU A 200 11.83 1.05 9.66
C LEU A 200 11.89 -0.43 9.26
N LEU A 201 11.14 -0.86 8.23
CA LEU A 201 11.22 -2.23 7.70
C LEU A 201 12.61 -2.59 7.19
N LEU A 202 13.30 -1.65 6.56
CA LEU A 202 14.67 -1.80 6.10
C LEU A 202 15.66 -1.81 7.28
N GLY A 203 15.48 -0.93 8.26
CA GLY A 203 16.32 -0.86 9.46
C GLY A 203 16.23 -2.13 10.31
N LEU A 204 15.03 -2.69 10.48
CA LEU A 204 14.79 -3.91 11.25
C LEU A 204 15.40 -5.16 10.60
N LEU A 205 15.79 -5.13 9.32
CA LEU A 205 16.63 -6.20 8.72
C LEU A 205 18.02 -6.30 9.36
N SER A 206 18.47 -5.26 10.06
CA SER A 206 19.77 -5.28 10.74
C SER A 206 19.70 -6.04 12.08
N LEU A 207 18.53 -6.54 12.48
CA LEU A 207 18.39 -7.33 13.70
C LEU A 207 19.07 -8.70 13.56
N PRO A 208 19.67 -9.23 14.65
CA PRO A 208 20.39 -10.51 14.62
C PRO A 208 19.51 -11.73 14.30
N ASN A 209 18.19 -11.63 14.52
CA ASN A 209 17.24 -12.70 14.24
C ASN A 209 16.44 -12.41 12.95
N PRO A 210 16.67 -13.17 11.86
CA PRO A 210 16.05 -12.92 10.56
C PRO A 210 14.52 -13.07 10.55
N TYR A 211 13.90 -13.68 11.55
CA TYR A 211 12.45 -13.93 11.52
C TYR A 211 11.63 -12.94 12.38
N ASP A 212 12.26 -12.25 13.34
CA ASP A 212 11.55 -11.36 14.27
C ASP A 212 11.05 -10.08 13.57
N TYR A 213 11.73 -9.62 12.52
CA TYR A 213 11.28 -8.44 11.76
C TYR A 213 10.04 -8.74 10.91
N VAL A 214 9.75 -10.01 10.61
CA VAL A 214 8.61 -10.41 9.75
C VAL A 214 7.29 -9.99 10.39
N GLN A 215 7.21 -9.95 11.73
CA GLN A 215 6.02 -9.50 12.45
C GLN A 215 5.77 -7.98 12.32
N PHE A 216 6.79 -7.19 11.99
CA PHE A 216 6.62 -5.75 11.76
C PHE A 216 6.03 -5.43 10.37
N ALA A 217 6.22 -6.31 9.38
CA ALA A 217 5.63 -6.14 8.05
C ALA A 217 4.12 -5.89 8.11
N PRO A 218 3.31 -6.72 8.79
CA PRO A 218 1.88 -6.47 8.90
C PRO A 218 1.51 -5.09 9.46
N VAL A 219 2.28 -4.60 10.43
CA VAL A 219 2.10 -3.29 11.06
C VAL A 219 2.34 -2.18 10.03
N ALA A 220 3.43 -2.25 9.28
CA ALA A 220 3.72 -1.27 8.24
C ALA A 220 2.62 -1.26 7.15
N TYR A 221 2.20 -2.44 6.65
CA TYR A 221 1.18 -2.54 5.61
C TYR A 221 -0.20 -2.03 6.09
N ILE A 222 -0.61 -2.30 7.34
CA ILE A 222 -1.91 -1.81 7.84
C ILE A 222 -1.91 -0.29 8.01
N ILE A 223 -0.78 0.30 8.44
CA ILE A 223 -0.63 1.76 8.54
C ILE A 223 -0.74 2.40 7.16
N LYS A 224 -0.01 1.86 6.17
CA LYS A 224 -0.07 2.37 4.79
C LYS A 224 -1.48 2.27 4.21
N LEU A 225 -2.18 1.17 4.45
CA LEU A 225 -3.57 1.03 4.04
C LEU A 225 -4.48 2.03 4.76
N HIS A 226 -4.32 2.22 6.07
CA HIS A 226 -5.09 3.20 6.84
C HIS A 226 -4.92 4.62 6.30
N ILE A 227 -3.68 4.97 5.97
CA ILE A 227 -3.29 6.22 5.34
C ILE A 227 -4.03 6.41 4.00
N GLU A 228 -3.99 5.40 3.14
CA GLU A 228 -4.65 5.38 1.84
C GLU A 228 -6.16 5.62 1.95
N LEU A 229 -6.84 4.94 2.88
CA LEU A 229 -8.27 5.09 3.12
C LEU A 229 -8.63 6.50 3.63
N ASN A 230 -7.78 7.13 4.45
CA ASN A 230 -8.02 8.49 4.93
C ASN A 230 -7.75 9.57 3.86
N MET A 231 -6.80 9.35 2.96
CA MET A 231 -6.49 10.29 1.86
C MET A 231 -7.59 10.35 0.79
N ALA A 232 -8.43 9.34 0.66
CA ALA A 232 -9.56 9.31 -0.28
C ALA A 232 -10.51 10.52 -0.14
N VAL A 233 -10.63 11.10 1.05
CA VAL A 233 -11.46 12.30 1.31
C VAL A 233 -10.92 13.53 0.57
N LEU A 234 -9.60 13.74 0.54
CA LEU A 234 -9.00 14.87 -0.21
C LEU A 234 -9.29 14.74 -1.71
N ILE A 235 -9.18 13.53 -2.24
CA ILE A 235 -9.38 13.22 -3.66
C ILE A 235 -10.80 13.54 -4.08
N SER A 236 -11.78 13.12 -3.29
CA SER A 236 -13.20 13.41 -3.58
C SER A 236 -13.47 14.91 -3.72
N LYS A 237 -12.77 15.75 -2.95
CA LYS A 237 -12.89 17.21 -3.02
C LYS A 237 -12.19 17.79 -4.25
N VAL A 238 -10.97 17.33 -4.54
CA VAL A 238 -10.22 17.77 -5.74
C VAL A 238 -10.97 17.39 -7.02
N VAL A 239 -11.46 16.15 -7.11
CA VAL A 239 -12.21 15.66 -8.28
C VAL A 239 -13.52 16.43 -8.47
N ARG A 240 -14.30 16.65 -7.41
CA ARG A 240 -15.55 17.41 -7.48
C ARG A 240 -15.33 18.86 -7.93
N SER A 241 -14.28 19.52 -7.42
CA SER A 241 -13.93 20.88 -7.85
C SER A 241 -13.52 20.97 -9.33
N SER A 242 -12.89 19.92 -9.86
CA SER A 242 -12.56 19.86 -11.29
C SER A 242 -13.79 19.58 -12.17
N SER A 243 -14.74 18.76 -11.72
CA SER A 243 -15.98 18.50 -12.49
C SER A 243 -16.91 19.70 -12.53
N ASP A 244 -17.04 20.45 -11.43
CA ASP A 244 -17.91 21.63 -11.36
C ASP A 244 -17.47 22.70 -12.38
N ARG A 245 -16.15 22.94 -12.52
CA ARG A 245 -15.61 23.88 -13.52
C ARG A 245 -15.70 23.39 -14.98
N SER A 246 -15.61 22.09 -15.24
CA SER A 246 -15.88 21.56 -16.58
C SER A 246 -17.32 21.81 -16.98
N GLY A 247 -18.27 21.65 -16.05
CA GLY A 247 -19.68 22.00 -16.26
C GLY A 247 -19.90 23.49 -16.53
N ASP A 248 -19.23 24.37 -15.77
CA ASP A 248 -19.31 25.83 -15.97
C ASP A 248 -18.72 26.28 -17.30
N TRP A 249 -17.66 25.62 -17.81
CA TRP A 249 -17.10 25.94 -19.12
C TRP A 249 -18.09 25.61 -20.24
N TYR A 250 -18.73 24.43 -20.19
CA TYR A 250 -19.72 24.03 -21.19
C TYR A 250 -20.98 24.91 -21.17
N SER A 251 -21.42 25.38 -20.00
CA SER A 251 -22.58 26.27 -19.89
C SER A 251 -22.27 27.69 -20.37
N HIS A 252 -21.04 28.17 -20.22
CA HIS A 252 -20.62 29.48 -20.74
C HIS A 252 -20.48 29.49 -22.26
N GLU A 253 -20.00 28.40 -22.87
CA GLU A 253 -19.82 28.29 -24.32
C GLU A 253 -21.16 28.21 -25.08
N HIS A 254 -22.18 27.62 -24.45
CA HIS A 254 -23.55 27.56 -24.99
C HIS A 254 -24.32 28.88 -24.90
N ASN A 255 -23.89 29.81 -24.04
CA ASN A 255 -24.55 31.11 -23.82
C ASN A 255 -23.96 32.24 -24.68
N VAL A 256 -22.78 32.03 -25.28
CA VAL A 256 -22.12 32.99 -26.18
C VAL A 256 -22.42 32.69 -27.66
N SER A 257 -23.05 31.54 -27.94
CA SER A 257 -23.39 31.06 -29.29
C SER A 257 -24.86 31.29 -29.68
N ASN A 258 -25.60 32.11 -28.92
CA ASN A 258 -26.97 32.55 -29.19
C ASN A 258 -27.02 34.08 -29.26
#